data_AF-A0A4U0UZ01-F1
#
_entry.id   AF-A0A4U0UZ01-F1
#
_cell.length_a   1.000
_cell.length_b   1.000
_cell.length_c   1.000
_cell.angle_alpha   90.00
_cell.angle_beta   90.00
_cell.angle_gamma   90.00
#
_symmetry.space_group_name_H-M   'P 1'
#
loop_
_entity.id
_entity.type
_entity.pdbx_description
1 polymer ?
#
loop_
_entity_poly.entity_id
_entity_poly.type
_entity_poly.pdbx_seq_one_letter_code
_entity_poly.pdbx_strand_id
1 'polypeptide(L)'
;MKLQSLALFASTALAGPILSARQAYPDIDVDILQFALTLEHLENVFYKNALSTWPEKTFTDAGFSKDFYNQLKYIAHDEEGHVVYLEAALKAAG
;
A
#
# COMPACT_ATOMS: atom_id res chain seq x y z
N MET A 1 -59.90 43.83 18.24
CA MET A 1 -58.69 43.63 17.40
C MET A 1 -57.48 43.64 18.32
N LYS A 2 -56.91 42.47 18.65
CA LYS A 2 -55.64 42.35 19.38
C LYS A 2 -54.77 41.38 18.59
N LEU A 3 -53.74 41.90 17.91
CA LEU A 3 -52.71 41.09 17.27
C LEU A 3 -51.84 40.50 18.39
N GLN A 4 -51.67 39.18 18.42
CA GLN A 4 -50.64 38.53 19.21
C GLN A 4 -49.60 37.93 18.27
N SER A 5 -48.37 38.37 18.50
CA SER A 5 -47.20 38.22 17.66
C SER A 5 -46.77 36.77 17.48
N LEU A 6 -46.46 36.41 16.22
CA LEU A 6 -45.78 35.17 15.86
C LEU A 6 -44.28 35.33 16.20
N ALA A 7 -43.83 34.70 17.28
CA ALA A 7 -42.40 34.65 17.60
C ALA A 7 -41.73 33.58 16.72
N LEU A 8 -40.95 34.04 15.75
CA LEU A 8 -40.11 33.21 14.88
C LEU A 8 -38.88 32.75 15.69
N PHE A 9 -38.79 31.46 16.04
CA PHE A 9 -37.56 30.90 16.60
C PHE A 9 -36.52 30.73 15.48
N ALA A 10 -35.63 31.72 15.32
CA ALA A 10 -34.43 31.55 14.52
C ALA A 10 -33.46 30.63 15.27
N SER A 11 -33.39 29.37 14.83
CA SER A 11 -32.39 28.42 15.33
C SER A 11 -31.03 28.78 14.73
N THR A 12 -30.13 29.33 15.55
CA THR A 12 -28.74 29.57 15.14
C THR A 12 -28.01 28.22 15.10
N ALA A 13 -27.71 27.72 13.89
CA ALA A 13 -26.83 26.58 13.73
C ALA A 13 -25.39 27.03 14.06
N LEU A 14 -24.84 26.55 15.18
CA LEU A 14 -23.42 26.68 15.49
C LEU A 14 -22.65 25.66 14.62
N ALA A 15 -22.13 26.10 13.49
CA ALA A 15 -21.14 25.35 12.72
C ALA A 15 -19.76 25.50 13.39
N GLY A 16 -19.54 24.78 14.49
CA GLY A 16 -18.21 24.62 15.08
C GLY A 16 -17.38 23.61 14.30
N PRO A 17 -16.04 23.74 14.24
CA PRO A 17 -15.20 22.72 13.62
C PRO A 17 -15.38 21.41 14.39
N ILE A 18 -15.83 20.36 13.69
CA ILE A 18 -15.70 19.00 14.20
C ILE A 18 -14.20 18.69 14.14
N LEU A 19 -13.49 18.90 15.24
CA LEU A 19 -12.19 18.27 15.45
C LEU A 19 -12.48 16.78 15.57
N SER A 20 -12.56 16.09 14.43
CA SER A 20 -12.46 14.64 14.41
C SER A 20 -11.04 14.35 14.86
N ALA A 21 -10.87 13.99 16.13
CA ALA A 21 -9.62 13.42 16.60
C ALA A 21 -9.38 12.23 15.69
N ARG A 22 -8.44 12.35 14.75
CA ARG A 22 -7.96 11.20 13.98
C ARG A 22 -7.53 10.22 15.05
N GLN A 23 -8.27 9.13 15.18
CA GLN A 23 -7.97 8.11 16.17
C GLN A 23 -6.54 7.69 15.86
N ALA A 24 -5.58 8.11 16.69
CA ALA A 24 -4.19 7.79 16.49
C ALA A 24 -4.11 6.29 16.65
N TYR A 25 -4.01 5.58 15.53
CA TYR A 25 -3.76 4.16 15.55
C TYR A 25 -2.29 4.03 15.96
N PRO A 26 -2.00 3.56 17.17
CA PRO A 26 -0.62 3.39 17.58
C PRO A 26 0.02 2.41 16.60
N ASP A 27 1.10 2.87 15.96
CA ASP A 27 2.00 2.06 15.14
C ASP A 27 1.50 1.60 13.75
N ILE A 28 0.67 2.43 13.09
CA ILE A 28 0.20 2.16 11.72
C ILE A 28 1.35 1.95 10.71
N ASP A 29 2.50 2.58 10.95
CA ASP A 29 3.67 2.47 10.07
C ASP A 29 4.27 1.05 10.12
N VAL A 30 4.40 0.44 11.30
CA VAL A 30 4.87 -0.95 11.43
C VAL A 30 3.91 -1.93 10.76
N ASP A 31 2.59 -1.75 10.93
CA ASP A 31 1.60 -2.60 10.29
C ASP A 31 1.69 -2.52 8.75
N ILE A 32 1.89 -1.32 8.20
CA ILE A 32 2.07 -1.13 6.75
C ILE A 32 3.38 -1.78 6.27
N LEU A 33 4.47 -1.63 7.02
CA LEU A 33 5.75 -2.24 6.66
C LEU A 33 5.71 -3.77 6.72
N GLN A 34 4.99 -4.36 7.68
CA GLN A 34 4.77 -5.81 7.74
C GLN A 34 3.90 -6.31 6.58
N PHE A 35 2.87 -5.55 6.22
CA PHE A 35 2.06 -5.85 5.05
C PHE A 35 2.90 -5.82 3.77
N ALA A 36 3.72 -4.78 3.59
CA ALA A 36 4.64 -4.68 2.46
C ALA A 36 5.63 -5.87 2.45
N LEU A 37 6.26 -6.20 3.57
CA LEU A 37 7.20 -7.33 3.66
C LEU A 37 6.54 -8.65 3.25
N THR A 38 5.27 -8.84 3.60
CA THR A 38 4.51 -10.02 3.16
C THR A 38 4.38 -10.08 1.65
N LEU A 39 4.11 -8.95 0.98
CA LEU A 39 4.05 -8.88 -0.47
C LEU A 39 5.41 -9.17 -1.10
N GLU A 40 6.49 -8.54 -0.60
CA GLU A 40 7.83 -8.74 -1.15
C GLU A 40 8.28 -10.20 -1.06
N HIS A 41 7.93 -10.92 0.01
CA HIS A 41 8.18 -12.36 0.09
C HIS A 41 7.42 -13.15 -0.99
N LEU A 42 6.15 -12.82 -1.22
CA LEU A 42 5.34 -13.49 -2.26
C LEU A 42 5.90 -13.21 -3.66
N GLU A 43 6.26 -11.96 -3.94
CA GLU A 43 6.77 -11.52 -5.23
C GLU A 43 8.16 -12.09 -5.52
N ASN A 44 9.08 -12.07 -4.54
CA ASN A 44 10.40 -12.68 -4.64
C ASN A 44 10.31 -14.18 -4.99
N VAL A 45 9.44 -14.93 -4.29
CA VAL A 45 9.19 -16.35 -4.60
C VAL A 45 8.54 -16.51 -5.98
N PHE A 46 7.56 -15.67 -6.31
CA PHE A 46 6.85 -15.72 -7.60
C PHE A 46 7.81 -15.55 -8.79
N TYR A 47 8.63 -14.49 -8.80
CA TYR A 47 9.53 -14.22 -9.91
C TYR A 47 10.69 -15.22 -9.98
N LYS A 48 11.26 -15.64 -8.84
CA LYS A 48 12.30 -16.69 -8.82
C LYS A 48 11.75 -18.02 -9.34
N ASN A 49 10.54 -18.40 -8.95
CA ASN A 49 9.90 -19.60 -9.45
C ASN A 49 9.64 -19.51 -10.96
N ALA A 50 9.13 -18.39 -11.46
CA ALA A 50 8.91 -18.18 -12.90
C ALA A 50 10.21 -18.33 -13.70
N LEU A 51 11.30 -17.70 -13.24
CA LEU A 51 12.62 -17.75 -13.90
C LEU A 51 13.27 -19.14 -13.85
N SER A 52 13.04 -19.91 -12.77
CA SER A 52 13.52 -21.29 -12.65
C SER A 52 12.71 -22.29 -13.47
N THR A 53 11.43 -22.01 -13.70
CA THR A 53 10.50 -22.89 -14.42
C THR A 53 10.59 -22.69 -15.93
N TRP A 54 10.68 -21.43 -16.37
CA TRP A 54 10.61 -21.08 -17.79
C TRP A 54 11.91 -20.42 -18.27
N PRO A 55 12.65 -21.05 -19.20
CA PRO A 55 13.83 -20.44 -19.79
C PRO A 55 13.46 -19.26 -20.71
N GLU A 56 14.44 -18.39 -21.01
CA GLU A 56 14.31 -17.26 -21.96
C GLU A 56 13.57 -17.64 -23.24
N LYS A 57 13.85 -18.84 -23.78
CA LYS A 57 13.23 -19.35 -25.00
C LYS A 57 11.70 -19.42 -24.92
N THR A 58 11.13 -19.79 -23.77
CA THR A 58 9.68 -19.85 -23.58
C THR A 58 9.03 -18.48 -23.78
N PHE A 59 9.70 -17.42 -23.33
CA PHE A 59 9.22 -16.05 -23.48
C PHE A 59 9.38 -15.57 -24.92
N THR A 60 10.52 -15.86 -25.57
CA THR A 60 10.73 -15.47 -26.97
C THR A 60 9.81 -16.23 -27.93
N ASP A 61 9.54 -17.50 -27.67
CA ASP A 61 8.59 -18.31 -28.45
C ASP A 61 7.15 -17.78 -28.29
N ALA A 62 6.82 -17.17 -27.13
CA ALA A 62 5.55 -16.50 -26.87
C ALA A 62 5.49 -15.06 -27.44
N GLY A 63 6.54 -14.59 -28.12
CA GLY A 63 6.59 -13.28 -28.78
C GLY A 63 7.13 -12.14 -27.92
N PHE A 64 7.66 -12.41 -26.72
CA PHE A 64 8.34 -11.40 -25.91
C PHE A 64 9.79 -11.20 -26.36
N SER A 65 10.34 -10.02 -26.08
CA SER A 65 11.76 -9.75 -26.35
C SER A 65 12.66 -10.42 -25.30
N LYS A 66 13.94 -10.59 -25.66
CA LYS A 66 14.98 -10.98 -24.68
C LYS A 66 15.09 -9.97 -23.54
N ASP A 67 14.91 -8.69 -23.83
CA ASP A 67 14.96 -7.63 -22.83
C ASP A 67 13.85 -7.80 -21.80
N PHE A 68 12.63 -8.21 -22.21
CA PHE A 68 11.56 -8.53 -21.27
C PHE A 68 11.98 -9.61 -20.26
N TYR A 69 12.59 -10.71 -20.73
CA TYR A 69 13.09 -11.76 -19.84
C TYR A 69 14.20 -11.26 -18.90
N ASN A 70 15.07 -10.38 -19.38
CA ASN A 70 16.10 -9.76 -18.53
C ASN A 70 15.48 -8.81 -17.49
N GLN A 71 14.43 -8.08 -17.83
CA GLN A 71 13.71 -7.26 -16.85
C GLN A 71 13.09 -8.11 -15.74
N LEU A 72 12.55 -9.30 -16.05
CA LEU A 72 12.07 -10.22 -15.01
C LEU A 72 13.18 -10.64 -14.04
N LYS A 73 14.44 -10.78 -14.50
CA LYS A 73 15.58 -11.06 -13.61
C LYS A 73 15.92 -9.88 -12.71
N TYR A 74 15.85 -8.65 -13.24
CA TYR A 74 16.06 -7.46 -12.44
C TYR A 74 14.96 -7.30 -11.38
N ILE A 75 13.69 -7.48 -11.75
CA ILE A 75 12.58 -7.47 -10.81
C ILE A 75 12.79 -8.51 -9.71
N ALA A 76 13.13 -9.76 -10.06
CA ALA A 76 13.40 -10.79 -9.06
C ALA A 76 14.54 -10.44 -8.08
N HIS A 77 15.55 -9.70 -8.55
CA HIS A 77 16.64 -9.19 -7.71
C HIS A 77 16.16 -8.03 -6.82
N ASP A 78 15.36 -7.12 -7.37
CA ASP A 78 14.83 -5.97 -6.64
C ASP A 78 13.91 -6.43 -5.49
N GLU A 79 13.03 -7.41 -5.71
CA GLU A 79 12.14 -7.89 -4.63
C GLU A 79 12.92 -8.62 -3.52
N GLU A 80 14.05 -9.27 -3.85
CA GLU A 80 14.97 -9.77 -2.83
C GLU A 80 15.61 -8.63 -2.03
N GLY A 81 15.99 -7.54 -2.70
CA GLY A 81 16.47 -6.33 -2.06
C GLY A 81 15.42 -5.68 -1.16
N HIS A 82 14.16 -5.64 -1.59
CA HIS A 82 13.05 -5.09 -0.81
C HIS A 82 12.79 -5.88 0.46
N VAL A 83 12.82 -7.23 0.42
CA VAL A 83 12.75 -8.07 1.62
C VAL A 83 13.82 -7.65 2.63
N VAL A 84 15.09 -7.61 2.21
CA VAL A 84 16.21 -7.25 3.10
C VAL A 84 16.04 -5.86 3.68
N TYR A 85 15.61 -4.90 2.84
CA TYR A 85 15.40 -3.53 3.27
C TYR A 85 14.27 -3.41 4.30
N LEU A 86 13.12 -4.04 4.06
CA LEU A 86 11.97 -3.98 4.94
C LEU A 86 12.22 -4.71 6.26
N GLU A 87 12.90 -5.86 6.24
CA GLU A 87 13.33 -6.55 7.47
C GLU A 87 14.23 -5.64 8.33
N ALA A 88 15.18 -4.93 7.70
CA ALA A 88 16.05 -3.98 8.38
C ALA A 88 15.27 -2.78 8.94
N ALA A 89 14.32 -2.23 8.17
CA ALA A 89 13.49 -1.11 8.58
C ALA A 89 12.60 -1.49 9.78
N LEU A 90 11.94 -2.66 9.74
CA LEU A 90 11.12 -3.18 10.83
C LEU A 90 11.94 -3.41 12.09
N LYS A 91 13.15 -3.98 11.97
CA LYS A 91 14.06 -4.14 13.11
C LYS A 91 14.50 -2.81 13.73
N ALA A 92 14.59 -1.75 12.92
CA ALA A 92 14.92 -0.41 13.41
C ALA A 92 13.72 0.31 14.05
N ALA A 93 12.50 -0.07 13.70
CA ALA A 93 11.27 0.56 14.18
C ALA A 93 10.90 0.18 15.63
N GLY A 94 11.30 -1.00 16.11
CA GLY A 94 11.09 -1.40 17.52
C GLY A 94 11.04 -2.89 17.78
#